data_AF-A0A353C901-F1
#
_entry.id   AF-A0A353C901-F1
#
_cell.length_a   1.000
_cell.length_b   1.000
_cell.length_c   1.000
_cell.angle_alpha   90.00
_cell.angle_beta   90.00
_cell.angle_gamma   90.00
#
_symmetry.space_group_name_H-M   'P 1'
#
loop_
_entity.id
_entity.type
_entity.pdbx_description
1 polymer ?
#
loop_
_entity_poly.entity_id
_entity_poly.type
_entity_poly.pdbx_seq_one_letter_code
_entity_poly.pdbx_strand_id
1 'polypeptide(L)'
;EEETDVSDPAAIQRIILELGLQPVLVYEKRRKTWRTPAAAASDYVLPFGNYVEIEGTVDAIHEAEALLGIADLETEEETYPRITARLGRPEGEVIAARFERE
;
A
#
# COMPACT_ATOMS: atom_id res chain seq x y z
N GLU A 1 2.63 14.40 0.39
CA GLU A 1 2.84 13.33 1.36
C GLU A 1 3.96 13.76 2.29
N GLU A 2 3.84 13.47 3.59
CA GLU A 2 4.87 13.81 4.59
C GLU A 2 5.25 12.52 5.32
N GLU A 3 6.48 12.06 5.13
CA GLU A 3 7.01 10.85 5.75
C GLU A 3 8.37 11.14 6.41
N THR A 4 8.69 10.40 7.47
CA THR A 4 10.00 10.49 8.13
C THR A 4 10.42 9.13 8.64
N ASP A 5 11.73 8.90 8.67
CA ASP A 5 12.30 7.72 9.29
C ASP A 5 11.99 7.68 10.79
N VAL A 6 11.76 6.48 11.30
CA VAL A 6 11.59 6.18 12.73
C VAL A 6 12.61 5.13 13.15
N SER A 7 13.40 5.42 14.17
CA SER A 7 14.47 4.54 14.63
C SER A 7 13.98 3.35 15.47
N ASP A 8 12.82 3.48 16.13
CA ASP A 8 12.16 2.42 16.90
C ASP A 8 10.66 2.38 16.57
N PRO A 9 10.23 1.46 15.69
CA PRO A 9 8.83 1.27 15.33
C PRO A 9 7.91 0.96 16.52
N ALA A 10 8.41 0.23 17.52
CA ALA A 10 7.62 -0.11 18.69
C ALA A 10 7.43 1.12 19.60
N ALA A 11 8.43 2.00 19.70
CA ALA A 11 8.31 3.24 20.47
C ALA A 11 7.31 4.20 19.84
N ILE A 12 7.38 4.45 18.53
CA ILE A 12 6.42 5.34 17.86
C ILE A 12 4.98 4.80 17.96
N GLN A 13 4.80 3.48 17.85
CA GLN A 13 3.49 2.85 18.06
C GLN A 13 2.94 3.12 19.47
N ARG A 14 3.76 2.96 20.52
CA ARG A 14 3.34 3.28 21.90
C ARG A 14 2.98 4.75 22.06
N ILE A 15 3.78 5.67 21.51
CA ILE A 15 3.50 7.11 21.56
C ILE A 15 2.15 7.42 20.93
N ILE A 16 1.86 6.87 19.75
CA ILE A 16 0.57 7.06 19.06
C ILE A 16 -0.60 6.56 19.93
N LEU A 17 -0.44 5.39 20.57
CA LEU A 17 -1.45 4.84 21.48
C LEU A 17 -1.71 5.72 22.71
N GLU A 18 -0.65 6.26 23.33
CA GLU A 18 -0.73 7.16 24.50
C GLU A 18 -1.35 8.52 24.14
N LEU A 19 -1.27 8.94 22.88
CA LEU A 19 -1.99 10.11 22.37
C LEU A 19 -3.50 9.86 22.17
N GLY A 20 -3.99 8.65 22.47
CA GLY A 20 -5.40 8.27 22.36
C GLY A 20 -5.80 7.81 20.95
N LEU A 21 -4.86 7.68 20.02
CA LEU A 21 -5.10 7.11 18.70
C LEU A 21 -5.01 5.59 18.76
N GLN A 22 -5.97 4.89 18.15
CA GLN A 22 -6.01 3.44 18.14
C GLN A 22 -5.96 2.92 16.70
N PRO A 23 -5.32 1.77 16.44
CA PRO A 23 -5.42 1.13 15.14
C PRO A 23 -6.88 0.75 14.89
N VAL A 24 -7.42 1.15 13.75
CA VAL A 24 -8.76 0.74 13.29
C VAL A 24 -8.69 -0.24 12.12
N LEU A 25 -7.54 -0.27 11.44
CA LEU A 25 -7.32 -1.06 10.24
C LEU A 25 -5.85 -1.45 10.12
N VAL A 26 -5.59 -2.69 9.73
CA VAL A 26 -4.23 -3.22 9.48
C VAL A 26 -4.23 -3.99 8.17
N TYR A 27 -3.25 -3.75 7.31
CA TYR A 27 -3.04 -4.58 6.12
C TYR A 27 -1.56 -4.88 5.92
N GLU A 28 -1.27 -6.09 5.48
CA GLU A 28 0.06 -6.50 5.05
C GLU A 28 0.23 -6.20 3.56
N LYS A 29 1.42 -5.75 3.16
CA LYS A 29 1.81 -5.61 1.76
C LYS A 29 3.25 -6.05 1.56
N ARG A 30 3.52 -6.74 0.46
CA ARG A 30 4.88 -7.03 -0.02
C ARG A 30 5.10 -6.16 -1.25
N ARG A 31 6.14 -5.32 -1.22
CA ARG A 31 6.43 -4.34 -2.27
C ARG A 31 7.75 -4.64 -2.95
N LYS A 32 7.77 -4.54 -4.28
CA LYS A 32 8.98 -4.39 -5.08
C LYS A 32 8.87 -3.13 -5.94
N THR A 33 9.87 -2.25 -5.84
CA THR A 33 9.86 -0.97 -6.55
C THR A 33 10.98 -0.92 -7.57
N TRP A 34 10.66 -0.48 -8.78
CA TRP A 34 11.59 -0.12 -9.84
C TRP A 34 11.50 1.38 -10.08
N ARG A 35 12.63 2.02 -10.35
CA ARG A 35 12.70 3.47 -10.56
C ARG A 35 13.37 3.77 -11.89
N THR A 36 12.78 4.67 -12.66
CA THR A 36 13.41 5.38 -13.76
C THR A 36 13.63 6.85 -13.34
N PRO A 37 14.32 7.67 -14.14
CA PRO A 37 14.42 9.10 -13.85
C PRO A 37 13.07 9.85 -13.83
N ALA A 38 12.06 9.33 -14.51
CA ALA A 38 10.78 10.01 -14.72
C ALA A 38 9.61 9.43 -13.90
N ALA A 39 9.69 8.15 -13.50
CA ALA A 39 8.63 7.47 -12.75
C ALA A 39 9.19 6.40 -11.80
N ALA A 40 8.38 6.03 -10.81
CA ALA A 40 8.57 4.84 -10.00
C ALA A 40 7.39 3.89 -10.19
N ALA A 41 7.67 2.63 -10.49
CA ALA A 41 6.66 1.58 -10.55
C ALA A 41 6.85 0.63 -9.36
N SER A 42 5.78 0.33 -8.63
CA SER A 42 5.79 -0.57 -7.49
C SER A 42 4.79 -1.70 -7.71
N ASP A 43 5.29 -2.94 -7.73
CA ASP A 43 4.47 -4.15 -7.67
C ASP A 43 4.15 -4.44 -6.21
N TYR A 44 2.87 -4.61 -5.94
CA TYR A 44 2.31 -4.84 -4.63
C TYR A 44 1.55 -6.15 -4.63
N VAL A 45 2.00 -7.06 -3.77
CA VAL A 45 1.21 -8.24 -3.39
C VAL A 45 0.54 -7.91 -2.06
N LEU A 46 -0.79 -7.96 -2.04
CA LEU A 46 -1.63 -7.83 -0.84
C LEU A 46 -2.45 -9.11 -0.64
N PRO A 47 -2.96 -9.37 0.57
CA PRO A 47 -3.80 -10.54 0.84
C PRO A 47 -5.07 -10.66 -0.02
N PHE A 48 -5.49 -9.57 -0.65
CA PHE A 48 -6.71 -9.49 -1.46
C PHE A 48 -6.46 -9.24 -2.96
N GLY A 49 -5.21 -9.17 -3.41
CA GLY A 49 -4.91 -8.95 -4.82
C GLY A 49 -3.48 -8.48 -5.09
N ASN A 50 -3.13 -8.44 -6.37
CA ASN A 50 -1.88 -7.88 -6.85
C ASN A 50 -2.18 -6.56 -7.57
N TYR A 51 -1.35 -5.56 -7.32
CA TYR A 51 -1.52 -4.21 -7.85
C TYR A 51 -0.18 -3.69 -8.33
N VAL A 52 -0.22 -2.84 -9.36
CA VAL A 52 0.94 -2.04 -9.76
C VAL A 52 0.57 -0.59 -9.56
N GLU A 53 1.42 0.14 -8.84
CA GLU A 53 1.30 1.58 -8.67
C GLU A 53 2.41 2.25 -9.47
N ILE A 54 2.07 3.25 -10.28
CA ILE A 54 3.05 4.07 -10.98
C ILE A 54 2.91 5.50 -10.50
N GLU A 55 4.00 6.03 -9.94
CA GLU A 55 4.09 7.40 -9.46
C GLU A 55 4.99 8.20 -10.40
N GLY A 56 4.46 9.32 -10.91
CA GLY A 56 5.15 10.20 -11.84
C GLY A 56 4.23 11.30 -12.37
N THR A 57 4.69 12.04 -13.38
CA THR A 57 3.79 12.87 -14.18
C THR A 57 2.89 11.99 -15.03
N VAL A 58 1.76 12.53 -15.51
CA VAL A 58 0.82 11.79 -16.38
C VAL A 58 1.53 11.16 -17.59
N ASP A 59 2.39 11.93 -18.27
CA ASP A 59 3.16 11.43 -19.41
C ASP A 59 4.11 10.29 -19.01
N ALA A 60 4.80 10.43 -17.87
CA ALA A 60 5.72 9.41 -17.38
C ALA A 60 5.01 8.13 -16.94
N ILE A 61 3.77 8.24 -16.45
CA ILE A 61 2.91 7.10 -16.13
C ILE A 61 2.57 6.32 -17.40
N HIS A 62 2.05 6.99 -18.43
CA HIS A 62 1.71 6.34 -19.70
C HIS A 62 2.93 5.68 -20.38
N GLU A 63 4.10 6.33 -20.32
CA GLU A 63 5.35 5.74 -20.82
C GLU A 63 5.73 4.47 -20.04
N ALA A 64 5.62 4.51 -18.71
CA ALA A 64 5.91 3.34 -17.87
C ALA A 64 4.92 2.20 -18.12
N GLU A 65 3.63 2.49 -18.29
CA GLU A 65 2.60 1.49 -18.65
C GLU A 65 2.92 0.80 -19.97
N ALA A 66 3.30 1.57 -20.99
CA ALA A 66 3.69 1.03 -22.30
C ALA A 66 4.95 0.16 -22.21
N LEU A 67 5.96 0.59 -21.45
CA LEU A 67 7.21 -0.16 -21.25
C LEU A 67 7.01 -1.48 -20.49
N LEU A 68 6.12 -1.47 -19.50
CA LEU A 68 5.79 -2.64 -18.70
C LEU A 68 4.77 -3.56 -19.39
N GLY A 69 4.15 -3.11 -20.48
CA GLY A 69 3.12 -3.87 -21.20
C GLY A 69 1.82 -4.02 -20.41
N ILE A 70 1.47 -3.00 -19.61
CA ILE A 70 0.31 -3.02 -18.70
C ILE A 70 -0.75 -1.95 -19.01
N ALA A 71 -0.64 -1.27 -20.15
CA ALA A 71 -1.55 -0.18 -20.54
C ALA A 71 -3.02 -0.59 -20.66
N ASP A 72 -3.31 -1.89 -20.81
CA ASP A 72 -4.66 -2.44 -20.90
C ASP A 72 -5.19 -3.00 -19.56
N LEU A 73 -4.42 -2.87 -18.46
CA LEU A 73 -4.90 -3.30 -17.14
C LEU A 73 -5.97 -2.34 -16.60
N GLU A 74 -6.85 -2.87 -15.76
CA GLU A 74 -7.87 -2.08 -15.07
C GLU A 74 -7.24 -1.13 -14.04
N THR A 75 -7.63 0.15 -14.09
CA THR A 75 -7.25 1.13 -13.09
C THR A 75 -8.08 0.94 -11.82
N GLU A 76 -7.41 0.80 -10.67
CA GLU A 76 -8.05 0.79 -9.36
C GLU A 76 -8.06 2.22 -8.77
N GLU A 77 -9.27 2.74 -8.53
CA GLU A 77 -9.49 4.09 -7.99
C GLU A 77 -9.60 4.09 -6.45
N GLU A 78 -9.83 2.92 -5.83
CA GLU A 78 -9.87 2.79 -4.38
C GLU A 78 -8.47 2.73 -3.76
N THR A 79 -8.31 3.34 -2.58
CA THR A 79 -7.07 3.22 -1.81
C THR A 79 -7.01 1.88 -1.07
N TYR A 80 -5.82 1.35 -0.83
CA TYR A 80 -5.66 0.10 -0.06
C TYR A 80 -6.38 0.09 1.31
N PRO A 81 -6.43 1.19 2.08
CA PRO A 81 -7.27 1.26 3.29
C PRO A 81 -8.76 1.07 3.02
N ARG A 82 -9.32 1.63 1.94
CA ARG A 82 -10.74 1.42 1.57
C ARG A 82 -11.00 -0.03 1.17
N ILE A 83 -10.13 -0.58 0.34
CA ILE A 83 -10.21 -1.98 -0.07
C ILE A 83 -10.08 -2.90 1.16
N THR A 84 -9.19 -2.59 2.09
CA THR A 84 -9.04 -3.35 3.35
C THR A 84 -10.29 -3.22 4.23
N ALA A 85 -10.92 -2.05 4.32
CA ALA A 85 -12.16 -1.91 5.07
C ALA A 85 -13.30 -2.77 4.49
N ARG A 86 -13.28 -2.99 3.16
CA ARG A 86 -14.26 -3.81 2.44
C ARG A 86 -13.95 -5.31 2.48
N LEU A 87 -12.69 -5.70 2.37
CA LEU A 87 -12.26 -7.10 2.16
C LEU A 87 -11.53 -7.73 3.35
N GLY A 88 -11.12 -6.93 4.33
CA GLY A 88 -10.48 -7.41 5.55
C GLY A 88 -11.43 -8.17 6.46
N ARG A 89 -10.87 -8.83 7.47
CA ARG A 89 -11.59 -9.62 8.48
C ARG A 89 -11.47 -8.97 9.86
N PRO A 90 -12.52 -9.01 10.71
CA PRO A 90 -12.40 -8.52 12.08
C PRO A 90 -11.38 -9.31 12.91
N GLU A 91 -10.46 -8.60 13.55
CA GLU A 91 -9.49 -9.08 14.54
C GLU A 91 -9.63 -8.23 15.81
N GLY A 92 -10.56 -8.62 16.69
CA GLY A 92 -10.94 -7.79 17.84
C GLY A 92 -11.67 -6.52 17.38
N GLU A 93 -11.15 -5.35 17.73
CA GLU A 93 -11.69 -4.04 17.34
C GLU A 93 -11.14 -3.52 15.99
N VAL A 94 -10.27 -4.30 15.33
CA VAL A 94 -9.54 -3.90 14.12
C VAL A 94 -10.05 -4.68 12.91
N ILE A 95 -10.12 -4.05 11.74
CA ILE A 95 -10.27 -4.77 10.46
C ILE A 95 -8.88 -5.08 9.91
N ALA A 96 -8.57 -6.36 9.71
CA ALA A 96 -7.25 -6.81 9.27
C ALA A 96 -7.27 -7.55 7.94
N ALA A 97 -6.33 -7.24 7.06
CA ALA A 97 -5.97 -8.05 5.89
C ALA A 97 -4.55 -8.59 6.08
N ARG A 98 -4.41 -9.89 6.31
CA ARG A 98 -3.12 -10.57 6.53
C ARG A 98 -2.94 -11.70 5.55
N PHE A 99 -1.70 -12.01 5.20
CA PHE A 99 -1.40 -13.21 4.44
C PHE A 99 -1.77 -14.45 5.26
N GLU A 100 -2.23 -15.49 4.57
CA GLU A 100 -2.38 -16.80 5.20
C GLU A 100 -1.01 -17.27 5.68
N ARG A 101 -0.97 -17.77 6.92
CA ARG A 101 0.26 -18.35 7.48
C ARG A 101 0.44 -19.74 6.85
N GLU A 102 1.58 -19.96 6.21
CA GLU A 102 2.05 -21.31 5.84
C GLU A 102 2.36 -22.15 7.08
#